data_AF-V5FZ69-F1
#
_entry.id   AF-V5FZ69-F1
#
_cell.length_a   1.000
_cell.length_b   1.000
_cell.length_c   1.000
_cell.angle_alpha   90.00
_cell.angle_beta   90.00
_cell.angle_gamma   90.00
#
_symmetry.space_group_name_H-M   'P 1'
#
loop_
_entity.id
_entity.type
_entity.pdbx_description
1 polymer ?
#
loop_
_entity_poly.entity_id
_entity_poly.type
_entity_poly.pdbx_seq_one_letter_code
_entity_poly.pdbx_strand_id
1 'polypeptide(L)'
;MPPRKRKASDPSYNPRSQKRGSRRATSARQSVSGSSVHAAATSTSVPAETETDPIQEAIDTLGTTEGNVSSDVDAARARLQGYTEGKEGDITDKVLYQMLDMLPDAEGKSALAHDINSKQSDEDLRMLVSDLKWSLFTPLKAQGGKTPTPSQTPSSSSSSSSSSSGQPLSEKRKVRSSTVQAALKRACLARDRYRCVMTGTLDPAGASELPAEDRSKPTWSSTQCAHIIPYSIAPQGKEGTLETLELRRVSKIWAFIFRYFPSVKSVLDPRVSGQVNLPRNAMTILSGLHPDFGRFELALEHIESTRYKIRTFWKFESIYANNLPVSRIIDLRPANETEAPSQVLLTAHCAIAKIIHASGMAEEIDAQVDRDQYEPTTLAEDGSTNLEEVVGKWFLRAY
;
A
#
# COMPACT_ATOMS: atom_id res chain seq x y z
N MET A 1 62.17 -13.28 -28.72
CA MET A 1 62.84 -14.46 -28.11
C MET A 1 62.44 -14.57 -26.65
N PRO A 2 61.77 -15.65 -26.21
CA PRO A 2 61.53 -15.94 -24.79
C PRO A 2 62.28 -17.21 -24.33
N PRO A 3 62.54 -17.34 -23.02
CA PRO A 3 62.54 -18.68 -22.39
C PRO A 3 61.87 -18.62 -21.00
N ARG A 4 61.41 -19.70 -20.35
CA ARG A 4 60.95 -21.05 -20.72
C ARG A 4 60.26 -21.60 -19.46
N LYS A 5 59.28 -22.47 -19.67
CA LYS A 5 58.46 -23.22 -18.70
C LYS A 5 59.27 -24.08 -17.71
N ARG A 6 58.68 -24.38 -16.54
CA ARG A 6 58.84 -25.69 -15.87
C ARG A 6 57.49 -26.26 -15.39
N LYS A 7 57.27 -27.52 -15.80
CA LYS A 7 56.23 -28.50 -15.41
C LYS A 7 56.55 -29.06 -14.01
N ALA A 8 55.58 -29.24 -13.11
CA ALA A 8 54.72 -30.42 -12.86
C ALA A 8 55.43 -31.67 -12.28
N SER A 9 54.93 -32.14 -11.14
CA SER A 9 54.94 -33.56 -10.73
C SER A 9 53.99 -33.79 -9.54
N ASP A 10 52.91 -34.53 -9.81
CA ASP A 10 52.15 -35.40 -8.90
C ASP A 10 52.98 -36.70 -8.68
N PRO A 11 52.79 -37.49 -7.61
CA PRO A 11 51.88 -38.64 -7.75
C PRO A 11 51.17 -39.14 -6.47
N SER A 12 49.89 -39.47 -6.64
CA SER A 12 49.15 -40.71 -6.24
C SER A 12 49.44 -41.42 -4.90
N TYR A 13 48.38 -41.73 -4.12
CA TYR A 13 47.77 -43.08 -4.01
C TYR A 13 46.80 -43.19 -2.80
N ASN A 14 45.68 -43.90 -3.01
CA ASN A 14 44.50 -44.17 -2.14
C ASN A 14 44.43 -45.71 -1.92
N PRO A 15 43.41 -46.40 -1.35
CA PRO A 15 42.49 -46.19 -0.21
C PRO A 15 42.56 -47.37 0.80
N ARG A 16 41.84 -47.31 1.95
CA ARG A 16 41.10 -48.50 2.44
C ARG A 16 39.94 -48.18 3.40
N SER A 17 38.87 -48.91 3.13
CA SER A 17 37.55 -49.03 3.75
C SER A 17 37.54 -49.61 5.17
N GLN A 18 36.47 -49.36 5.93
CA GLN A 18 35.73 -50.45 6.58
C GLN A 18 34.26 -50.10 6.93
N LYS A 19 33.39 -51.06 6.59
CA LYS A 19 31.94 -51.16 6.83
C LYS A 19 31.64 -51.62 8.27
N ARG A 20 30.45 -51.29 8.77
CA ARG A 20 29.47 -52.14 9.53
C ARG A 20 28.42 -51.20 10.16
N GLY A 21 27.13 -51.47 10.24
CA GLY A 21 26.29 -52.61 9.89
C GLY A 21 24.90 -52.34 10.49
N SER A 22 23.86 -52.51 9.69
CA SER A 22 22.43 -52.39 10.03
C SER A 22 21.98 -53.47 11.01
N ARG A 23 21.04 -53.14 11.93
CA ARG A 23 20.00 -54.07 12.42
C ARG A 23 18.72 -53.31 12.80
N ARG A 24 17.61 -53.77 12.24
CA ARG A 24 16.20 -53.42 12.49
C ARG A 24 15.48 -54.67 13.01
N ALA A 25 14.50 -54.49 13.90
CA ALA A 25 13.32 -55.33 14.24
C ALA A 25 13.13 -55.35 15.78
N THR A 26 11.96 -55.44 16.43
CA THR A 26 10.51 -55.28 16.18
C THR A 26 9.84 -55.48 17.56
N SER A 27 8.83 -54.65 17.90
CA SER A 27 7.59 -54.94 18.68
C SER A 27 7.58 -55.97 19.83
N ALA A 28 7.11 -55.57 21.03
CA ALA A 28 5.95 -56.19 21.71
C ALA A 28 5.43 -55.36 22.89
N ARG A 29 4.11 -55.39 23.06
CA ARG A 29 3.23 -54.75 24.06
C ARG A 29 3.53 -55.18 25.51
N GLN A 30 3.22 -54.31 26.47
CA GLN A 30 2.44 -54.68 27.66
C GLN A 30 1.70 -53.47 28.26
N SER A 31 0.40 -53.67 28.45
CA SER A 31 -0.56 -52.81 29.14
C SER A 31 -0.60 -53.16 30.62
N VAL A 32 -0.57 -52.16 31.52
CA VAL A 32 -1.14 -52.29 32.86
C VAL A 32 -1.80 -50.96 33.25
N SER A 33 -3.07 -51.09 33.63
CA SER A 33 -4.03 -50.13 34.16
C SER A 33 -3.72 -49.68 35.60
N GLY A 34 -4.13 -48.47 35.98
CA GLY A 34 -4.21 -48.08 37.39
C GLY A 34 -4.51 -46.60 37.65
N SER A 35 -5.80 -46.27 37.64
CA SER A 35 -6.51 -45.22 38.42
C SER A 35 -5.81 -43.90 38.77
N SER A 36 -6.25 -42.80 38.16
CA SER A 36 -6.05 -41.44 38.67
C SER A 36 -7.38 -40.86 39.14
N VAL A 37 -7.37 -40.41 40.40
CA VAL A 37 -8.48 -39.81 41.15
C VAL A 37 -8.74 -38.38 40.68
N HIS A 38 -10.03 -38.07 40.50
CA HIS A 38 -10.55 -36.74 40.22
C HIS A 38 -10.19 -35.72 41.31
N ALA A 39 -9.61 -34.59 40.91
CA ALA A 39 -9.70 -33.33 41.64
C ALA A 39 -10.18 -32.25 40.66
N ALA A 40 -11.41 -31.80 40.88
CA ALA A 40 -12.05 -30.77 40.09
C ALA A 40 -11.38 -29.42 40.34
N ALA A 41 -10.69 -28.88 39.33
CA ALA A 41 -10.34 -27.48 39.26
C ALA A 41 -11.39 -26.80 38.39
N THR A 42 -12.30 -26.08 39.03
CA THR A 42 -13.28 -25.22 38.36
C THR A 42 -12.51 -24.07 37.72
N SER A 43 -12.11 -24.24 36.45
CA SER A 43 -11.57 -23.16 35.64
C SER A 43 -12.74 -22.24 35.27
N THR A 44 -12.82 -21.10 35.94
CA THR A 44 -13.65 -19.98 35.49
C THR A 44 -13.03 -19.48 34.19
N SER A 45 -13.47 -20.04 33.06
CA SER A 45 -13.13 -19.50 31.75
C SER A 45 -13.81 -18.14 31.64
N VAL A 46 -13.03 -17.08 31.80
CA VAL A 46 -13.37 -15.78 31.24
C VAL A 46 -13.65 -16.03 29.75
N PRO A 47 -14.83 -15.66 29.21
CA PRO A 47 -15.05 -15.78 27.77
C PRO A 47 -13.95 -14.99 27.08
N ALA A 48 -13.22 -15.62 26.16
CA ALA A 48 -12.37 -14.87 25.25
C ALA A 48 -13.31 -13.89 24.52
N GLU A 49 -13.21 -12.60 24.83
CA GLU A 49 -13.80 -11.57 24.00
C GLU A 49 -13.29 -11.84 22.58
N THR A 50 -14.20 -12.22 21.69
CA THR A 50 -13.89 -12.34 20.27
C THR A 50 -13.49 -10.95 19.82
N GLU A 51 -12.19 -10.72 19.72
CA GLU A 51 -11.62 -9.45 19.30
C GLU A 51 -12.21 -9.10 17.94
N THR A 52 -13.06 -8.06 17.92
CA THR A 52 -13.81 -7.65 16.73
C THR A 52 -12.84 -7.16 15.66
N ASP A 53 -13.03 -7.59 14.41
CA ASP A 53 -12.24 -7.11 13.26
C ASP A 53 -12.51 -5.60 13.08
N PRO A 54 -11.52 -4.72 13.34
CA PRO A 54 -11.72 -3.28 13.30
C PRO A 54 -12.18 -2.76 11.93
N ILE A 55 -11.77 -3.43 10.84
CA ILE A 55 -12.17 -3.05 9.49
C ILE A 55 -13.63 -3.43 9.25
N GLN A 56 -14.05 -4.62 9.70
CA GLN A 56 -15.44 -5.02 9.57
C GLN A 56 -16.36 -4.13 10.41
N GLU A 57 -15.96 -3.81 11.65
CA GLU A 57 -16.67 -2.87 12.52
C GLU A 57 -16.85 -1.49 11.84
N ALA A 58 -15.80 -0.98 11.20
CA ALA A 58 -15.87 0.27 10.44
C ALA A 58 -16.75 0.15 9.17
N ILE A 59 -16.74 -0.98 8.47
CA ILE A 59 -17.64 -1.23 7.32
C ILE A 59 -19.10 -1.26 7.78
N ASP A 60 -19.39 -1.95 8.89
CA ASP A 60 -20.73 -2.07 9.43
C ASP A 60 -21.26 -0.68 9.84
N THR A 61 -20.42 0.15 10.46
CA THR A 61 -20.74 1.54 10.81
C THR A 61 -21.03 2.40 9.57
N LEU A 62 -20.33 2.19 8.45
CA LEU A 62 -20.61 2.88 7.19
C LEU A 62 -21.90 2.39 6.52
N GLY A 63 -22.28 1.13 6.76
CA GLY A 63 -23.45 0.49 6.18
C GLY A 63 -24.73 0.61 7.00
N THR A 64 -24.67 1.08 8.24
CA THR A 64 -25.85 1.25 9.09
C THR A 64 -26.74 2.37 8.56
N THR A 65 -27.84 1.98 7.92
CA THR A 65 -28.98 2.85 7.61
C THR A 65 -30.26 2.10 7.99
N GLU A 66 -31.15 2.74 8.74
CA GLU A 66 -32.45 2.14 9.04
C GLU A 66 -33.35 2.19 7.80
N GLY A 67 -33.79 1.01 7.32
CA GLY A 67 -34.78 0.88 6.24
C GLY A 67 -34.24 0.35 4.91
N ASN A 68 -35.16 0.03 3.98
CA ASN A 68 -34.84 -0.43 2.62
C ASN A 68 -34.51 0.79 1.75
N VAL A 69 -33.29 1.32 1.88
CA VAL A 69 -32.83 2.48 1.10
C VAL A 69 -32.43 2.05 -0.32
N SER A 70 -32.84 2.83 -1.32
CA SER A 70 -32.55 2.53 -2.72
C SER A 70 -31.05 2.65 -3.02
N SER A 71 -30.49 1.64 -3.70
CA SER A 71 -29.15 1.68 -4.31
C SER A 71 -29.16 2.18 -5.75
N ASP A 72 -30.27 2.78 -6.18
CA ASP A 72 -30.44 3.33 -7.52
C ASP A 72 -29.56 4.59 -7.73
N VAL A 73 -28.66 4.48 -8.70
CA VAL A 73 -27.72 5.53 -9.10
C VAL A 73 -28.45 6.73 -9.69
N ASP A 74 -29.55 6.55 -10.41
CA ASP A 74 -30.29 7.66 -11.01
C ASP A 74 -31.06 8.43 -9.95
N ALA A 75 -31.61 7.75 -8.95
CA ALA A 75 -32.19 8.38 -7.77
C ALA A 75 -31.14 9.19 -6.99
N ALA A 76 -29.94 8.65 -6.81
CA ALA A 76 -28.83 9.38 -6.17
C ALA A 76 -28.43 10.62 -6.98
N ARG A 77 -28.36 10.52 -8.31
CA ARG A 77 -28.10 11.66 -9.19
C ARG A 77 -29.19 12.72 -9.06
N ALA A 78 -30.47 12.32 -9.02
CA ALA A 78 -31.60 13.23 -8.86
C ALA A 78 -31.58 13.93 -7.50
N ARG A 79 -31.22 13.23 -6.42
CA ARG A 79 -31.02 13.84 -5.10
C ARG A 79 -29.96 14.93 -5.14
N LEU A 80 -28.82 14.66 -5.78
CA LEU A 80 -27.75 15.64 -5.92
C LEU A 80 -28.13 16.85 -6.79
N GLN A 81 -29.11 16.73 -7.70
CA GLN A 81 -29.59 17.88 -8.50
C GLN A 81 -30.34 18.89 -7.64
N GLY A 82 -30.96 18.43 -6.55
CA GLY A 82 -31.65 19.26 -5.57
C GLY A 82 -30.77 19.74 -4.41
N TYR A 83 -29.47 19.46 -4.44
CA TYR A 83 -28.55 19.83 -3.37
C TYR A 83 -28.41 21.35 -3.25
N THR A 84 -28.48 21.86 -2.03
CA THR A 84 -28.27 23.27 -1.71
C THR A 84 -26.85 23.47 -1.17
N GLU A 85 -26.05 24.29 -1.86
CA GLU A 85 -24.70 24.64 -1.42
C GLU A 85 -24.73 25.30 -0.03
N GLY A 86 -23.88 24.82 0.89
CA GLY A 86 -23.87 25.34 2.27
C GLY A 86 -23.14 26.66 2.41
N LYS A 87 -21.99 26.78 1.75
CA LYS A 87 -21.14 27.97 1.74
C LYS A 87 -20.53 28.15 0.36
N GLU A 88 -20.03 29.35 0.08
CA GLU A 88 -19.25 29.59 -1.14
C GLU A 88 -18.06 28.62 -1.21
N GLY A 89 -17.93 27.91 -2.33
CA GLY A 89 -16.89 26.89 -2.53
C GLY A 89 -17.24 25.50 -1.99
N ASP A 90 -18.48 25.22 -1.60
CA ASP A 90 -18.94 23.86 -1.32
C ASP A 90 -18.84 22.99 -2.59
N ILE A 91 -18.08 21.89 -2.51
CA ILE A 91 -17.86 20.95 -3.62
C ILE A 91 -18.56 19.60 -3.39
N THR A 92 -19.46 19.51 -2.42
CA THR A 92 -20.09 18.26 -1.98
C THR A 92 -20.78 17.52 -3.13
N ASP A 93 -21.66 18.19 -3.86
CA ASP A 93 -22.37 17.64 -5.01
C ASP A 93 -21.39 17.18 -6.10
N LYS A 94 -20.37 18.01 -6.42
CA LYS A 94 -19.34 17.72 -7.41
C LYS A 94 -18.60 16.45 -7.06
N VAL A 95 -18.12 16.30 -5.82
CA VAL A 95 -17.40 15.10 -5.36
C VAL A 95 -18.26 13.86 -5.56
N LEU A 96 -19.50 13.88 -5.07
CA LEU A 96 -20.41 12.73 -5.14
C LEU A 96 -20.79 12.39 -6.58
N TYR A 97 -21.02 13.39 -7.44
CA TYR A 97 -21.24 13.18 -8.87
C TYR A 97 -20.04 12.54 -9.56
N GLN A 98 -18.84 13.07 -9.34
CA GLN A 98 -17.63 12.51 -9.95
C GLN A 98 -17.39 11.08 -9.48
N MET A 99 -17.67 10.76 -8.21
CA MET A 99 -17.58 9.39 -7.73
C MET A 99 -18.60 8.46 -8.40
N LEU A 100 -19.89 8.84 -8.50
CA LEU A 100 -20.90 8.02 -9.19
C LEU A 100 -20.52 7.77 -10.67
N ASP A 101 -19.84 8.72 -11.30
CA ASP A 101 -19.40 8.60 -12.68
C ASP A 101 -18.15 7.71 -12.83
N MET A 102 -17.15 7.92 -11.97
CA MET A 102 -15.78 7.42 -12.17
C MET A 102 -15.39 6.22 -11.32
N LEU A 103 -16.20 5.82 -10.32
CA LEU A 103 -15.94 4.58 -9.60
C LEU A 103 -15.92 3.38 -10.58
N PRO A 104 -14.94 2.47 -10.48
CA PRO A 104 -14.76 1.43 -11.48
C PRO A 104 -15.76 0.26 -11.32
N ASP A 105 -16.15 -0.02 -10.08
CA ASP A 105 -16.99 -1.16 -9.73
C ASP A 105 -18.46 -0.75 -9.65
N ALA A 106 -19.35 -1.52 -10.28
CA ALA A 106 -20.80 -1.31 -10.16
C ALA A 106 -21.27 -1.43 -8.69
N GLU A 107 -20.69 -2.36 -7.93
CA GLU A 107 -20.96 -2.52 -6.50
C GLU A 107 -20.56 -1.27 -5.70
N GLY A 108 -19.39 -0.67 -5.99
CA GLY A 108 -18.96 0.58 -5.35
C GLY A 108 -19.89 1.76 -5.69
N LYS A 109 -20.37 1.84 -6.95
CA LYS A 109 -21.38 2.83 -7.35
C LYS A 109 -22.70 2.64 -6.62
N SER A 110 -23.17 1.40 -6.50
CA SER A 110 -24.39 1.08 -5.76
C SER A 110 -24.27 1.39 -4.27
N ALA A 111 -23.11 1.12 -3.66
CA ALA A 111 -22.84 1.44 -2.25
C ALA A 111 -22.86 2.95 -2.01
N LEU A 112 -22.28 3.73 -2.93
CA LEU A 112 -22.33 5.20 -2.87
C LEU A 112 -23.74 5.74 -3.12
N ALA A 113 -24.46 5.21 -4.11
CA ALA A 113 -25.82 5.61 -4.39
C ALA A 113 -26.73 5.37 -3.17
N HIS A 114 -26.58 4.22 -2.53
CA HIS A 114 -27.24 3.90 -1.27
C HIS A 114 -26.89 4.93 -0.18
N ASP A 115 -25.60 5.26 0.01
CA ASP A 115 -25.19 6.24 1.02
C ASP A 115 -25.80 7.62 0.76
N ILE A 116 -25.81 8.06 -0.49
CA ILE A 116 -26.42 9.34 -0.90
C ILE A 116 -27.92 9.32 -0.62
N ASN A 117 -28.63 8.28 -1.06
CA ASN A 117 -30.07 8.16 -0.90
C ASN A 117 -30.50 8.00 0.56
N SER A 118 -29.63 7.46 1.42
CA SER A 118 -29.89 7.28 2.85
C SER A 118 -29.83 8.57 3.66
N LYS A 119 -29.16 9.60 3.13
CA LYS A 119 -29.00 10.87 3.84
C LYS A 119 -30.34 11.60 3.94
N GLN A 120 -30.62 12.22 5.08
CA GLN A 120 -31.90 12.92 5.28
C GLN A 120 -31.80 14.38 4.89
N SER A 121 -30.62 14.97 5.02
CA SER A 121 -30.35 16.37 4.73
C SER A 121 -29.12 16.59 3.84
N ASP A 122 -28.95 17.81 3.35
CA ASP A 122 -27.74 18.24 2.65
C ASP A 122 -26.54 18.31 3.60
N GLU A 123 -26.78 18.55 4.90
CA GLU A 123 -25.72 18.52 5.91
C GLU A 123 -25.14 17.11 6.06
N ASP A 124 -25.99 16.08 6.03
CA ASP A 124 -25.53 14.69 6.05
C ASP A 124 -24.68 14.32 4.82
N LEU A 125 -24.96 14.95 3.66
CA LEU A 125 -24.16 14.78 2.45
C LEU A 125 -22.80 15.49 2.59
N ARG A 126 -22.75 16.67 3.21
CA ARG A 126 -21.49 17.36 3.53
C ARG A 126 -20.65 16.53 4.49
N MET A 127 -21.27 15.93 5.51
CA MET A 127 -20.60 15.02 6.43
C MET A 127 -20.04 13.79 5.71
N LEU A 128 -20.79 13.19 4.78
CA LEU A 128 -20.28 12.09 3.96
C LEU A 128 -19.03 12.50 3.14
N VAL A 129 -19.04 13.68 2.52
CA VAL A 129 -17.89 14.18 1.74
C VAL A 129 -16.71 14.56 2.64
N SER A 130 -16.98 15.08 3.83
CA SER A 130 -15.96 15.31 4.87
C SER A 130 -15.29 13.98 5.24
N ASP A 131 -16.07 12.94 5.54
CA ASP A 131 -15.55 11.62 5.87
C ASP A 131 -14.73 11.02 4.71
N LEU A 132 -15.20 11.15 3.46
CA LEU A 132 -14.46 10.74 2.27
C LEU A 132 -13.12 11.48 2.15
N LYS A 133 -13.12 12.79 2.35
CA LYS A 133 -11.90 13.61 2.34
C LYS A 133 -10.91 13.12 3.38
N TRP A 134 -11.33 12.99 4.63
CA TRP A 134 -10.43 12.68 5.75
C TRP A 134 -10.04 11.22 5.88
N SER A 135 -10.93 10.30 5.53
CA SER A 135 -10.73 8.87 5.70
C SER A 135 -10.21 8.17 4.45
N LEU A 136 -10.44 8.73 3.25
CA LEU A 136 -10.02 8.12 2.00
C LEU A 136 -8.99 8.97 1.25
N PHE A 137 -9.36 10.20 0.84
CA PHE A 137 -8.54 10.95 -0.11
C PHE A 137 -7.27 11.54 0.51
N THR A 138 -7.37 12.24 1.64
CA THR A 138 -6.24 12.85 2.35
C THR A 138 -5.15 11.84 2.71
N PRO A 139 -5.43 10.72 3.41
CA PRO A 139 -4.38 9.78 3.79
C PRO A 139 -3.72 9.12 2.58
N LEU A 140 -4.46 8.86 1.51
CA LEU A 140 -3.89 8.29 0.28
C LEU A 140 -2.99 9.31 -0.43
N LYS A 141 -3.45 10.55 -0.62
CA LYS A 141 -2.71 11.58 -1.37
C LYS A 141 -1.51 12.10 -0.59
N ALA A 142 -1.68 12.43 0.69
CA ALA A 142 -0.63 13.07 1.47
C ALA A 142 0.49 12.11 1.90
N GLN A 143 0.21 10.80 1.93
CA GLN A 143 1.22 9.78 2.23
C GLN A 143 1.74 9.04 1.01
N GLY A 144 1.11 9.22 -0.16
CA GLY A 144 1.62 8.71 -1.41
C GLY A 144 2.99 9.31 -1.73
N GLY A 145 3.86 8.51 -2.33
CA GLY A 145 5.21 8.95 -2.71
C GLY A 145 6.23 8.96 -1.58
N LYS A 146 5.82 8.67 -0.34
CA LYS A 146 6.67 8.70 0.87
C LYS A 146 7.18 7.32 1.31
N THR A 147 7.21 6.32 0.44
CA THR A 147 7.74 4.99 0.81
C THR A 147 9.21 5.11 1.26
N PRO A 148 9.57 4.59 2.45
CA PRO A 148 10.95 4.61 2.93
C PRO A 148 11.87 3.94 1.92
N THR A 149 12.79 4.72 1.34
CA THR A 149 13.76 4.17 0.40
C THR A 149 14.86 3.48 1.20
N PRO A 150 15.11 2.16 0.98
CA PRO A 150 16.26 1.50 1.59
C PRO A 150 17.53 2.20 1.12
N SER A 151 18.35 2.69 2.05
CA SER A 151 19.64 3.29 1.71
C SER A 151 20.53 2.23 1.07
N GLN A 152 21.07 2.50 -0.12
CA GLN A 152 21.96 1.57 -0.84
C GLN A 152 23.41 1.62 -0.31
N THR A 153 23.70 2.50 0.63
CA THR A 153 25.02 2.59 1.27
C THR A 153 25.10 1.58 2.41
N PRO A 154 26.08 0.65 2.44
CA PRO A 154 26.40 -0.03 3.68
C PRO A 154 26.88 1.06 4.64
N SER A 155 26.06 1.38 5.63
CA SER A 155 26.51 2.20 6.74
C SER A 155 27.69 1.47 7.36
N SER A 156 28.90 1.92 7.08
CA SER A 156 30.10 1.53 7.81
C SER A 156 30.00 2.13 9.21
N SER A 157 29.11 1.60 10.04
CA SER A 157 29.18 1.79 11.47
C SER A 157 30.33 0.90 11.94
N SER A 158 31.53 1.47 11.86
CA SER A 158 32.70 1.00 12.59
C SER A 158 32.27 0.69 14.03
N SER A 159 32.30 -0.60 14.34
CA SER A 159 32.04 -1.17 15.64
C SER A 159 33.07 -0.65 16.65
N SER A 160 32.68 0.33 17.46
CA SER A 160 33.22 0.48 18.80
C SER A 160 32.24 -0.17 19.76
N SER A 161 32.59 -1.37 20.18
CA SER A 161 31.92 -2.17 21.20
C SER A 161 31.88 -1.42 22.53
N SER A 162 30.66 -1.11 22.98
CA SER A 162 30.36 -0.93 24.39
C SER A 162 29.00 -1.57 24.67
N SER A 163 29.05 -2.66 25.41
CA SER A 163 27.92 -3.42 25.93
C SER A 163 27.08 -2.55 26.87
N SER A 164 25.90 -2.15 26.42
CA SER A 164 24.81 -1.69 27.29
C SER A 164 23.48 -2.23 26.78
N SER A 165 22.81 -2.96 27.65
CA SER A 165 21.47 -3.54 27.51
C SER A 165 20.43 -2.49 27.12
N GLY A 166 19.61 -2.81 26.11
CA GLY A 166 18.45 -1.98 25.70
C GLY A 166 18.58 -1.38 24.30
N GLN A 167 18.56 -2.20 23.26
CA GLN A 167 18.33 -1.71 21.89
C GLN A 167 16.85 -1.24 21.78
N PRO A 168 16.57 0.03 21.45
CA PRO A 168 15.20 0.54 21.40
C PRO A 168 14.39 -0.19 20.31
N LEU A 169 13.15 -0.56 20.63
CA LEU A 169 12.24 -1.27 19.72
C LEU A 169 12.05 -0.55 18.38
N SER A 170 12.18 0.78 18.37
CA SER A 170 12.09 1.64 17.18
C SER A 170 13.18 1.37 16.15
N GLU A 171 14.41 1.10 16.58
CA GLU A 171 15.56 0.90 15.70
C GLU A 171 15.51 -0.49 15.03
N LYS A 172 15.14 -1.52 15.80
CA LYS A 172 14.88 -2.87 15.25
C LYS A 172 13.72 -2.87 14.24
N ARG A 173 12.68 -2.05 14.46
CA ARG A 173 11.54 -1.91 13.54
C ARG A 173 11.96 -1.23 12.22
N LYS A 174 12.77 -0.17 12.29
CA LYS A 174 13.26 0.58 11.12
C LYS A 174 14.16 -0.29 10.23
N VAL A 175 15.08 -1.05 10.80
CA VAL A 175 16.00 -1.95 10.07
C VAL A 175 15.26 -3.09 9.36
N ARG A 176 14.15 -3.58 9.92
CA ARG A 176 13.36 -4.66 9.30
C ARG A 176 12.48 -4.14 8.17
N SER A 177 11.79 -3.03 8.38
CA SER A 177 11.03 -2.35 7.31
C SER A 177 11.93 -2.05 6.11
N SER A 178 13.16 -1.58 6.33
CA SER A 178 14.11 -1.34 5.24
C SER A 178 14.53 -2.62 4.50
N THR A 179 14.59 -3.77 5.18
CA THR A 179 14.94 -5.07 4.56
C THR A 179 13.82 -5.58 3.66
N VAL A 180 12.56 -5.52 4.12
CA VAL A 180 11.38 -5.91 3.31
C VAL A 180 11.26 -5.00 2.08
N GLN A 181 11.40 -3.69 2.28
CA GLN A 181 11.38 -2.71 1.19
C GLN A 181 12.52 -2.91 0.19
N ALA A 182 13.72 -3.32 0.66
CA ALA A 182 14.83 -3.65 -0.22
C ALA A 182 14.57 -4.92 -1.04
N ALA A 183 13.95 -5.94 -0.45
CA ALA A 183 13.55 -7.15 -1.17
C ALA A 183 12.49 -6.85 -2.24
N LEU A 184 11.45 -6.09 -1.88
CA LEU A 184 10.41 -5.64 -2.82
C LEU A 184 10.98 -4.81 -3.96
N LYS A 185 11.88 -3.85 -3.66
CA LYS A 185 12.56 -3.04 -4.69
C LYS A 185 13.35 -3.92 -5.67
N ARG A 186 14.12 -4.89 -5.19
CA ARG A 186 14.86 -5.82 -6.06
C ARG A 186 13.94 -6.64 -6.96
N ALA A 187 12.85 -7.17 -6.41
CA ALA A 187 11.86 -7.93 -7.18
C ALA A 187 11.21 -7.06 -8.29
N CYS A 188 10.79 -5.84 -7.95
CA CYS A 188 10.19 -4.91 -8.92
C CYS A 188 11.21 -4.49 -10.00
N LEU A 189 12.46 -4.19 -9.63
CA LEU A 189 13.51 -3.87 -10.61
C LEU A 189 13.71 -5.00 -11.61
N ALA A 190 13.87 -6.23 -11.14
CA ALA A 190 14.04 -7.39 -12.02
C ALA A 190 12.80 -7.59 -12.93
N ARG A 191 11.59 -7.49 -12.37
CA ARG A 191 10.33 -7.58 -13.11
C ARG A 191 10.22 -6.51 -14.20
N ASP A 192 10.63 -5.29 -13.88
CA ASP A 192 10.47 -4.12 -14.74
C ASP A 192 11.64 -3.96 -15.72
N ARG A 193 12.59 -4.91 -15.79
CA ARG A 193 13.88 -4.83 -16.53
C ARG A 193 14.71 -3.60 -16.16
N TYR A 194 14.83 -3.35 -14.86
CA TYR A 194 15.68 -2.30 -14.28
C TYR A 194 15.43 -0.92 -14.90
N ARG A 195 14.18 -0.60 -15.22
CA ARG A 195 13.80 0.71 -15.77
C ARG A 195 12.58 1.26 -15.07
N CYS A 196 12.48 2.58 -15.04
CA CYS A 196 11.22 3.25 -14.74
C CYS A 196 10.18 2.80 -15.75
N VAL A 197 9.05 2.27 -15.28
CA VAL A 197 7.99 1.75 -16.15
C VAL A 197 7.30 2.85 -16.97
N MET A 198 7.38 4.11 -16.53
CA MET A 198 6.75 5.25 -17.20
C MET A 198 7.66 5.94 -18.23
N THR A 199 8.96 6.06 -17.97
CA THR A 199 9.90 6.81 -18.83
C THR A 199 10.86 5.92 -19.61
N GLY A 200 11.02 4.66 -19.19
CA GLY A 200 12.04 3.76 -19.72
C GLY A 200 13.47 4.06 -19.24
N THR A 201 13.66 5.08 -18.39
CA THR A 201 14.96 5.44 -17.80
C THR A 201 15.54 4.26 -17.01
N LEU A 202 16.79 3.90 -17.26
CA LEU A 202 17.46 2.77 -16.62
C LEU A 202 17.89 3.11 -15.19
N ASP A 203 17.69 2.17 -14.28
CA ASP A 203 18.25 2.22 -12.93
C ASP A 203 19.71 1.76 -12.93
N PRO A 204 20.62 2.45 -12.23
CA PRO A 204 22.03 2.04 -12.11
C PRO A 204 22.25 0.59 -11.65
N ALA A 205 21.34 0.01 -10.85
CA ALA A 205 21.42 -1.39 -10.44
C ALA A 205 21.31 -2.38 -11.61
N GLY A 206 20.77 -1.94 -12.76
CA GLY A 206 20.70 -2.75 -13.97
C GLY A 206 22.01 -2.83 -14.75
N ALA A 207 23.06 -2.10 -14.36
CA ALA A 207 24.31 -2.06 -15.10
C ALA A 207 24.93 -3.46 -15.27
N SER A 208 25.00 -4.30 -14.24
CA SER A 208 25.54 -5.66 -14.36
C SER A 208 24.56 -6.67 -14.96
N GLU A 209 23.26 -6.34 -14.96
CA GLU A 209 22.18 -7.30 -15.21
C GLU A 209 21.64 -7.24 -16.66
N LEU A 210 21.82 -6.09 -17.34
CA LEU A 210 21.27 -5.85 -18.67
C LEU A 210 22.26 -6.24 -19.80
N PRO A 211 21.75 -6.73 -20.95
CA PRO A 211 22.55 -6.92 -22.15
C PRO A 211 23.23 -5.63 -22.63
N ALA A 212 24.33 -5.74 -23.37
CA ALA A 212 25.13 -4.59 -23.81
C ALA A 212 24.31 -3.60 -24.67
N GLU A 213 23.38 -4.12 -25.46
CA GLU A 213 22.49 -3.37 -26.34
C GLU A 213 21.56 -2.46 -25.52
N ASP A 214 20.99 -2.98 -24.43
CA ASP A 214 20.13 -2.21 -23.54
C ASP A 214 20.91 -1.14 -22.77
N ARG A 215 22.18 -1.40 -22.45
CA ARG A 215 23.05 -0.44 -21.75
C ARG A 215 23.42 0.78 -22.59
N SER A 216 23.32 0.67 -23.92
CA SER A 216 23.59 1.78 -24.85
C SER A 216 22.50 2.86 -24.85
N LYS A 217 21.40 2.68 -24.11
CA LYS A 217 20.34 3.68 -23.97
C LYS A 217 20.84 4.92 -23.23
N PRO A 218 20.39 6.13 -23.63
CA PRO A 218 21.04 7.38 -23.24
C PRO A 218 20.76 7.81 -21.79
N THR A 219 19.71 7.30 -21.13
CA THR A 219 19.24 7.88 -19.87
C THR A 219 19.29 6.89 -18.70
N TRP A 220 20.12 7.21 -17.73
CA TRP A 220 20.27 6.49 -16.46
C TRP A 220 19.94 7.42 -15.30
N SER A 221 19.17 6.95 -14.32
CA SER A 221 18.87 7.71 -13.11
C SER A 221 18.32 6.80 -12.02
N SER A 222 18.47 7.20 -10.77
CA SER A 222 17.93 6.47 -9.61
C SER A 222 16.42 6.29 -9.71
N THR A 223 15.96 5.06 -9.48
CA THR A 223 14.53 4.72 -9.35
C THR A 223 14.17 4.34 -7.92
N GLN A 224 12.87 4.37 -7.64
CA GLN A 224 12.25 3.97 -6.39
C GLN A 224 11.19 2.89 -6.64
N CYS A 225 10.92 2.10 -5.60
CA CYS A 225 9.81 1.16 -5.59
C CYS A 225 8.56 1.90 -5.09
N ALA A 226 7.72 2.31 -6.03
CA ALA A 226 6.51 3.06 -5.75
C ALA A 226 5.36 2.10 -5.47
N HIS A 227 4.72 2.27 -4.31
CA HIS A 227 3.49 1.56 -4.01
C HIS A 227 2.31 2.20 -4.74
N ILE A 228 1.35 1.39 -5.22
CA ILE A 228 0.10 1.87 -5.84
C ILE A 228 -0.86 2.31 -4.74
N ILE A 229 -1.17 1.41 -3.80
CA ILE A 229 -1.82 1.74 -2.54
C ILE A 229 -0.71 2.03 -1.51
N PRO A 230 -0.65 3.24 -0.91
CA PRO A 230 0.49 3.69 -0.12
C PRO A 230 0.91 2.75 1.01
N TYR A 231 2.22 2.61 1.19
CA TYR A 231 2.82 1.82 2.27
C TYR A 231 2.36 2.26 3.69
N SER A 232 2.17 3.55 3.90
CA SER A 232 1.83 4.18 5.19
C SER A 232 0.48 3.72 5.77
N ILE A 233 -0.44 3.27 4.89
CA ILE A 233 -1.75 2.76 5.29
C ILE A 233 -1.76 1.24 5.48
N ALA A 234 -0.60 0.58 5.41
CA ALA A 234 -0.43 -0.79 5.90
C ALA A 234 -0.41 -0.82 7.44
N PRO A 235 -1.06 -1.79 8.09
CA PRO A 235 -0.83 -2.08 9.50
C PRO A 235 0.65 -2.43 9.72
N GLN A 236 1.30 -1.81 10.70
CA GLN A 236 2.72 -2.03 10.96
C GLN A 236 2.90 -3.07 12.08
N GLY A 237 2.90 -4.36 11.73
CA GLY A 237 3.08 -5.45 12.70
C GLY A 237 4.51 -5.98 12.81
N LYS A 238 4.77 -6.83 13.80
CA LYS A 238 5.90 -7.77 13.77
C LYS A 238 5.56 -8.89 12.78
N GLU A 239 6.58 -9.51 12.20
CA GLU A 239 6.38 -10.63 11.28
C GLU A 239 5.59 -11.75 11.98
N GLY A 240 4.49 -12.18 11.36
CA GLY A 240 3.58 -13.19 11.89
C GLY A 240 2.63 -12.72 13.00
N THR A 241 2.68 -11.46 13.46
CA THR A 241 1.75 -10.91 14.45
C THR A 241 1.26 -9.52 14.03
N LEU A 242 -0.01 -9.46 13.69
CA LEU A 242 -0.71 -8.25 13.35
C LEU A 242 -1.39 -7.74 14.62
N GLU A 243 -0.93 -6.61 15.15
CA GLU A 243 -1.49 -6.03 16.37
C GLU A 243 -2.82 -5.35 16.04
N THR A 244 -3.88 -5.65 16.79
CA THR A 244 -5.23 -5.09 16.57
C THR A 244 -5.25 -3.57 16.60
N LEU A 245 -4.37 -2.95 17.40
CA LEU A 245 -4.20 -1.49 17.43
C LEU A 245 -3.73 -0.93 16.08
N GLU A 246 -2.86 -1.64 15.37
CA GLU A 246 -2.39 -1.24 14.04
C GLU A 246 -3.47 -1.42 12.98
N LEU A 247 -4.35 -2.41 13.13
CA LEU A 247 -5.56 -2.51 12.30
C LEU A 247 -6.54 -1.38 12.58
N ARG A 248 -6.84 -1.10 13.87
CA ARG A 248 -7.72 0.01 14.27
C ARG A 248 -7.23 1.34 13.70
N ARG A 249 -5.90 1.55 13.67
CA ARG A 249 -5.30 2.75 13.07
C ARG A 249 -5.72 2.95 11.62
N VAL A 250 -5.73 1.90 10.81
CA VAL A 250 -6.01 2.03 9.37
C VAL A 250 -7.42 1.59 8.99
N SER A 251 -8.26 1.23 9.97
CA SER A 251 -9.52 0.53 9.71
C SER A 251 -10.51 1.36 8.92
N LYS A 252 -10.70 2.63 9.29
CA LYS A 252 -11.60 3.54 8.57
C LYS A 252 -11.13 3.71 7.12
N ILE A 253 -9.83 3.90 6.88
CA ILE A 253 -9.27 4.01 5.52
C ILE A 253 -9.60 2.77 4.68
N TRP A 254 -9.33 1.57 5.21
CA TRP A 254 -9.60 0.33 4.49
C TRP A 254 -11.08 0.02 4.36
N ALA A 255 -11.93 0.44 5.30
CA ALA A 255 -13.37 0.33 5.18
C ALA A 255 -13.90 1.17 4.00
N PHE A 256 -13.43 2.40 3.84
CA PHE A 256 -13.75 3.24 2.67
C PHE A 256 -13.23 2.64 1.36
N ILE A 257 -12.00 2.12 1.35
CA ILE A 257 -11.45 1.43 0.18
C ILE A 257 -12.32 0.22 -0.20
N PHE A 258 -12.67 -0.65 0.76
CA PHE A 258 -13.48 -1.82 0.46
C PHE A 258 -14.94 -1.52 0.13
N ARG A 259 -15.49 -0.42 0.65
CA ARG A 259 -16.86 0.01 0.33
C ARG A 259 -16.98 0.56 -1.09
N TYR A 260 -16.06 1.44 -1.50
CA TYR A 260 -16.16 2.14 -2.77
C TYR A 260 -15.31 1.53 -3.90
N PHE A 261 -14.29 0.74 -3.56
CA PHE A 261 -13.45 -0.02 -4.50
C PHE A 261 -13.39 -1.50 -4.09
N PRO A 262 -14.53 -2.21 -4.04
CA PRO A 262 -14.63 -3.56 -3.48
C PRO A 262 -13.69 -4.57 -4.16
N SER A 263 -13.40 -4.39 -5.46
CA SER A 263 -12.45 -5.23 -6.18
C SER A 263 -11.05 -5.27 -5.53
N VAL A 264 -10.64 -4.22 -4.81
CA VAL A 264 -9.35 -4.17 -4.09
C VAL A 264 -9.23 -5.31 -3.07
N LYS A 265 -10.32 -5.72 -2.44
CA LYS A 265 -10.35 -6.82 -1.45
C LYS A 265 -9.89 -8.16 -2.04
N SER A 266 -10.07 -8.35 -3.35
CA SER A 266 -9.61 -9.56 -4.06
C SER A 266 -8.10 -9.61 -4.28
N VAL A 267 -7.40 -8.49 -4.09
CA VAL A 267 -5.98 -8.33 -4.41
C VAL A 267 -5.15 -8.03 -3.18
N LEU A 268 -5.69 -7.28 -2.22
CA LEU A 268 -5.02 -6.88 -0.99
C LEU A 268 -5.98 -7.03 0.20
N ASP A 269 -5.48 -7.70 1.25
CA ASP A 269 -6.15 -7.73 2.55
C ASP A 269 -5.17 -7.25 3.65
N PRO A 270 -5.36 -6.07 4.24
CA PRO A 270 -4.47 -5.56 5.28
C PRO A 270 -4.48 -6.41 6.56
N ARG A 271 -5.47 -7.29 6.73
CA ARG A 271 -5.52 -8.25 7.85
C ARG A 271 -4.40 -9.27 7.80
N VAL A 272 -3.81 -9.48 6.63
CA VAL A 272 -2.68 -10.39 6.44
C VAL A 272 -1.40 -9.58 6.36
N SER A 273 -0.50 -9.83 7.33
CA SER A 273 0.78 -9.14 7.43
C SER A 273 1.58 -9.25 6.13
N GLY A 274 2.11 -8.11 5.65
CA GLY A 274 2.95 -8.04 4.46
C GLY A 274 2.22 -7.92 3.12
N GLN A 275 0.89 -8.05 3.05
CA GLN A 275 0.13 -7.95 1.79
C GLN A 275 0.36 -6.64 1.03
N VAL A 276 0.48 -5.51 1.72
CA VAL A 276 0.74 -4.21 1.09
C VAL A 276 2.14 -4.14 0.45
N ASN A 277 3.08 -4.98 0.90
CA ASN A 277 4.46 -5.04 0.40
C ASN A 277 4.64 -6.10 -0.70
N LEU A 278 3.58 -6.50 -1.40
CA LEU A 278 3.67 -7.45 -2.51
C LEU A 278 4.00 -6.74 -3.84
N PRO A 279 4.70 -7.41 -4.79
CA PRO A 279 5.03 -6.83 -6.10
C PRO A 279 3.82 -6.34 -6.89
N ARG A 280 2.66 -6.99 -6.74
CA ARG A 280 1.40 -6.54 -7.36
C ARG A 280 0.92 -5.16 -6.88
N ASN A 281 1.34 -4.69 -5.72
CA ASN A 281 1.06 -3.34 -5.22
C ASN A 281 2.22 -2.36 -5.48
N ALA A 282 3.26 -2.74 -6.24
CA ALA A 282 4.42 -1.88 -6.41
C ALA A 282 5.02 -1.90 -7.82
N MET A 283 5.70 -0.81 -8.19
CA MET A 283 6.40 -0.70 -9.46
C MET A 283 7.63 0.20 -9.41
N THR A 284 8.54 0.00 -10.36
CA THR A 284 9.75 0.79 -10.51
C THR A 284 9.43 2.12 -11.17
N ILE A 285 9.54 3.22 -10.42
CA ILE A 285 9.30 4.59 -10.90
C ILE A 285 10.57 5.43 -10.73
N LEU A 286 10.81 6.34 -11.66
CA LEU A 286 11.89 7.33 -11.55
C LEU A 286 11.72 8.14 -10.27
N SER A 287 12.79 8.35 -9.50
CA SER A 287 12.67 8.96 -8.16
C SER A 287 11.92 10.29 -8.16
N GLY A 288 12.11 11.12 -9.20
CA GLY A 288 11.41 12.41 -9.31
C GLY A 288 9.96 12.34 -9.75
N LEU A 289 9.50 11.22 -10.32
CA LEU A 289 8.08 10.99 -10.67
C LEU A 289 7.30 10.26 -9.55
N HIS A 290 8.01 9.69 -8.57
CA HIS A 290 7.36 8.96 -7.49
C HIS A 290 6.47 9.84 -6.61
N PRO A 291 6.86 11.09 -6.23
CA PRO A 291 5.95 12.02 -5.57
C PRO A 291 4.70 12.32 -6.40
N ASP A 292 4.85 12.58 -7.70
CA ASP A 292 3.73 12.90 -8.59
C ASP A 292 2.73 11.74 -8.70
N PHE A 293 3.25 10.50 -8.81
CA PHE A 293 2.41 9.29 -8.79
C PHE A 293 1.71 9.10 -7.45
N GLY A 294 2.44 9.31 -6.35
CA GLY A 294 1.91 9.20 -4.99
C GLY A 294 0.81 10.21 -4.67
N ARG A 295 0.98 11.46 -5.11
CA ARG A 295 0.04 12.56 -4.88
C ARG A 295 -1.13 12.59 -5.87
N PHE A 296 -1.26 11.56 -6.70
CA PHE A 296 -2.28 11.45 -7.76
C PHE A 296 -2.19 12.58 -8.81
N GLU A 297 -1.04 13.20 -9.00
CA GLU A 297 -0.76 14.15 -10.10
C GLU A 297 -0.43 13.39 -11.40
N LEU A 298 -0.14 12.09 -11.27
CA LEU A 298 0.18 11.16 -12.33
C LEU A 298 -0.52 9.81 -12.05
N ALA A 299 -1.23 9.24 -13.04
CA ALA A 299 -1.89 7.95 -12.91
C ALA A 299 -1.80 7.10 -14.19
N LEU A 300 -2.13 5.82 -14.07
CA LEU A 300 -2.13 4.86 -15.18
C LEU A 300 -3.56 4.39 -15.44
N GLU A 301 -4.11 4.77 -16.60
CA GLU A 301 -5.42 4.31 -17.05
C GLU A 301 -5.27 3.03 -17.87
N HIS A 302 -5.96 1.97 -17.47
CA HIS A 302 -5.95 0.70 -18.20
C HIS A 302 -6.57 0.85 -19.59
N ILE A 303 -5.96 0.22 -20.59
CA ILE A 303 -6.48 0.16 -21.96
C ILE A 303 -6.89 -1.29 -22.26
N GLU A 304 -5.90 -2.17 -22.36
CA GLU A 304 -6.07 -3.58 -22.72
C GLU A 304 -4.86 -4.38 -22.25
N SER A 305 -5.06 -5.63 -21.85
CA SER A 305 -3.96 -6.53 -21.47
C SER A 305 -2.99 -5.85 -20.46
N THR A 306 -1.71 -5.72 -20.82
CA THR A 306 -0.66 -5.07 -20.03
C THR A 306 -0.42 -3.60 -20.41
N ARG A 307 -1.27 -2.99 -21.24
CA ARG A 307 -1.09 -1.63 -21.77
C ARG A 307 -1.90 -0.59 -20.99
N TYR A 308 -1.24 0.53 -20.70
CA TYR A 308 -1.81 1.62 -19.92
C TYR A 308 -1.50 2.97 -20.57
N LYS A 309 -2.43 3.93 -20.43
CA LYS A 309 -2.25 5.33 -20.79
C LYS A 309 -1.86 6.13 -19.55
N ILE A 310 -0.76 6.88 -19.65
CA ILE A 310 -0.33 7.83 -18.63
C ILE A 310 -1.28 9.03 -18.66
N ARG A 311 -1.86 9.34 -17.51
CA ARG A 311 -2.67 10.54 -17.26
C ARG A 311 -1.91 11.45 -16.31
N THR A 312 -1.87 12.73 -16.64
CA THR A 312 -1.28 13.79 -15.82
C THR A 312 -2.39 14.76 -15.45
N PHE A 313 -2.34 15.29 -14.24
CA PHE A 313 -3.36 16.17 -13.70
C PHE A 313 -2.78 17.53 -13.29
N TRP A 314 -3.61 18.39 -12.69
CA TRP A 314 -3.17 19.65 -12.12
C TRP A 314 -1.98 19.42 -11.16
N LYS A 315 -1.05 20.39 -11.12
CA LYS A 315 0.27 20.32 -10.45
C LYS A 315 1.28 19.30 -10.97
N PHE A 316 1.01 18.60 -12.08
CA PHE A 316 2.05 17.83 -12.76
C PHE A 316 3.04 18.76 -13.50
N GLU A 317 4.00 19.33 -12.77
CA GLU A 317 5.04 20.25 -13.28
C GLU A 317 6.43 19.60 -13.32
N SER A 318 6.46 18.26 -13.33
CA SER A 318 7.70 17.49 -13.26
C SER A 318 8.63 17.82 -14.44
N ILE A 319 9.90 18.16 -14.15
CA ILE A 319 10.94 18.30 -15.20
C ILE A 319 11.08 17.02 -16.04
N TYR A 320 10.65 15.89 -15.47
CA TYR A 320 10.62 14.58 -16.11
C TYR A 320 9.43 14.37 -17.05
N ALA A 321 8.55 15.36 -17.23
CA ALA A 321 7.47 15.31 -18.20
C ALA A 321 7.97 15.07 -19.62
N ASN A 322 9.17 15.59 -19.94
CA ASN A 322 9.84 15.40 -21.23
C ASN A 322 10.40 13.97 -21.41
N ASN A 323 10.55 13.20 -20.32
CA ASN A 323 11.00 11.81 -20.36
C ASN A 323 9.83 10.83 -20.56
N LEU A 324 8.59 11.29 -20.49
CA LEU A 324 7.43 10.44 -20.73
C LEU A 324 7.27 10.18 -22.24
N PRO A 325 6.82 8.98 -22.66
CA PRO A 325 6.59 8.67 -24.06
C PRO A 325 5.62 9.65 -24.71
N VAL A 326 5.91 10.06 -25.95
CA VAL A 326 5.03 10.95 -26.74
C VAL A 326 3.62 10.36 -26.86
N SER A 327 3.51 9.03 -27.06
CA SER A 327 2.24 8.32 -27.13
C SER A 327 1.47 8.31 -25.80
N ARG A 328 2.15 8.57 -24.68
CA ARG A 328 1.69 8.36 -23.30
C ARG A 328 1.24 6.93 -23.03
N ILE A 329 1.59 5.97 -23.88
CA ILE A 329 1.21 4.56 -23.72
C ILE A 329 2.43 3.77 -23.27
N ILE A 330 2.27 2.98 -22.22
CA ILE A 330 3.28 2.07 -21.68
C ILE A 330 2.77 0.63 -21.64
N ASP A 331 3.70 -0.30 -21.52
CA ASP A 331 3.42 -1.74 -21.38
C ASP A 331 4.08 -2.26 -20.10
N LEU A 332 3.26 -2.74 -19.17
CA LEU A 332 3.66 -3.28 -17.87
C LEU A 332 3.85 -4.80 -17.88
N ARG A 333 4.12 -5.40 -19.04
CA ARG A 333 4.43 -6.83 -19.13
C ARG A 333 5.64 -7.19 -18.27
N PRO A 334 5.51 -8.14 -17.33
CA PRO A 334 6.59 -8.54 -16.46
C PRO A 334 7.68 -9.25 -17.27
N ALA A 335 8.94 -9.04 -16.89
CA ALA A 335 10.09 -9.68 -17.53
C ALA A 335 10.41 -11.08 -16.98
N ASN A 336 9.83 -11.44 -15.85
CA ASN A 336 10.02 -12.70 -15.15
C ASN A 336 8.70 -13.10 -14.45
N GLU A 337 8.74 -14.14 -13.62
CA GLU A 337 7.57 -14.69 -12.91
C GLU A 337 7.07 -13.80 -11.75
N THR A 338 7.75 -12.69 -11.45
CA THR A 338 7.30 -11.74 -10.43
C THR A 338 5.99 -11.09 -10.88
N GLU A 339 5.03 -11.02 -9.97
CA GLU A 339 3.68 -10.51 -10.23
C GLU A 339 3.71 -9.10 -10.85
N ALA A 340 2.97 -8.92 -11.94
CA ALA A 340 2.75 -7.62 -12.56
C ALA A 340 2.01 -6.68 -11.59
N PRO A 341 2.18 -5.35 -11.74
CA PRO A 341 1.34 -4.37 -11.04
C PRO A 341 -0.13 -4.68 -11.28
N SER A 342 -0.92 -4.76 -10.19
CA SER A 342 -2.31 -5.16 -10.28
C SER A 342 -3.12 -4.13 -11.04
N GLN A 343 -3.81 -4.58 -12.09
CA GLN A 343 -4.76 -3.76 -12.84
C GLN A 343 -5.84 -3.18 -11.91
N VAL A 344 -6.36 -3.97 -10.96
CA VAL A 344 -7.39 -3.51 -10.00
C VAL A 344 -6.89 -2.33 -9.19
N LEU A 345 -5.65 -2.40 -8.68
CA LEU A 345 -5.08 -1.33 -7.86
C LEU A 345 -4.78 -0.09 -8.69
N LEU A 346 -4.26 -0.26 -9.91
CA LEU A 346 -4.02 0.85 -10.84
C LEU A 346 -5.32 1.54 -11.26
N THR A 347 -6.38 0.76 -11.50
CA THR A 347 -7.71 1.30 -11.82
C THR A 347 -8.28 2.09 -10.65
N ALA A 348 -8.19 1.57 -9.41
CA ALA A 348 -8.61 2.30 -8.22
C ALA A 348 -7.81 3.60 -8.04
N HIS A 349 -6.48 3.54 -8.18
CA HIS A 349 -5.60 4.71 -8.11
C HIS A 349 -5.97 5.77 -9.16
N CYS A 350 -6.18 5.35 -10.41
CA CYS A 350 -6.56 6.25 -11.50
C CYS A 350 -7.96 6.85 -11.31
N ALA A 351 -8.92 6.07 -10.82
CA ALA A 351 -10.26 6.58 -10.50
C ALA A 351 -10.19 7.64 -9.40
N ILE A 352 -9.45 7.39 -8.31
CA ILE A 352 -9.23 8.38 -7.24
C ILE A 352 -8.62 9.66 -7.83
N ALA A 353 -7.55 9.55 -8.63
CA ALA A 353 -6.93 10.70 -9.28
C ALA A 353 -7.96 11.53 -10.08
N LYS A 354 -8.74 10.87 -10.95
CA LYS A 354 -9.75 11.56 -11.75
C LYS A 354 -10.80 12.24 -10.87
N ILE A 355 -11.31 11.56 -9.85
CA ILE A 355 -12.34 12.08 -8.93
C ILE A 355 -11.84 13.33 -8.20
N ILE A 356 -10.67 13.26 -7.56
CA ILE A 356 -10.20 14.36 -6.72
C ILE A 356 -9.82 15.59 -7.54
N HIS A 357 -9.32 15.40 -8.76
CA HIS A 357 -8.99 16.51 -9.66
C HIS A 357 -10.23 17.10 -10.33
N ALA A 358 -11.17 16.27 -10.79
CA ALA A 358 -12.40 16.75 -11.43
C ALA A 358 -13.36 17.48 -10.47
N SER A 359 -13.28 17.18 -9.17
CA SER A 359 -14.11 17.81 -8.14
C SER A 359 -13.47 19.04 -7.47
N GLY A 360 -12.18 19.30 -7.67
CA GLY A 360 -11.42 20.31 -6.91
C GLY A 360 -10.92 19.84 -5.54
N MET A 361 -11.28 18.62 -5.11
CA MET A 361 -10.84 18.04 -3.83
C MET A 361 -9.32 17.94 -3.71
N ALA A 362 -8.59 17.76 -4.81
CA ALA A 362 -7.13 17.72 -4.81
C ALA A 362 -6.52 19.04 -4.30
N GLU A 363 -7.08 20.17 -4.73
CA GLU A 363 -6.66 21.52 -4.34
C GLU A 363 -6.98 21.78 -2.86
N GLU A 364 -8.18 21.38 -2.42
CA GLU A 364 -8.55 21.48 -1.01
C GLU A 364 -7.63 20.68 -0.08
N ILE A 365 -7.27 19.45 -0.47
CA ILE A 365 -6.37 18.60 0.31
C ILE A 365 -4.99 19.25 0.39
N ASP A 366 -4.45 19.76 -0.72
CA ASP A 366 -3.14 20.41 -0.72
C ASP A 366 -3.14 21.66 0.16
N ALA A 367 -4.15 22.53 0.02
CA ALA A 367 -4.26 23.74 0.84
C ALA A 367 -4.37 23.43 2.34
N GLN A 368 -5.05 22.34 2.69
CA GLN A 368 -5.18 21.86 4.06
C GLN A 368 -3.86 21.29 4.58
N VAL A 369 -3.19 20.43 3.81
CA VAL A 369 -1.88 19.84 4.17
C VAL A 369 -0.83 20.94 4.36
N ASP A 370 -0.86 21.99 3.55
CA ASP A 370 0.02 23.14 3.69
C ASP A 370 -0.29 23.90 4.99
N ARG A 371 -1.57 24.20 5.29
CA ARG A 371 -1.97 24.85 6.54
C ARG A 371 -1.53 24.07 7.78
N ASP A 372 -1.75 22.75 7.77
CA ASP A 372 -1.49 21.88 8.92
C ASP A 372 0.01 21.64 9.19
N GLN A 373 0.88 21.94 8.23
CA GLN A 373 2.33 22.00 8.44
C GLN A 373 2.76 23.19 9.29
N TYR A 374 2.05 24.33 9.19
CA TYR A 374 2.45 25.58 9.83
C TYR A 374 1.63 25.92 11.09
N GLU A 375 0.44 25.32 11.27
CA GLU A 375 -0.42 25.59 12.43
C GLU A 375 -0.48 24.39 13.41
N PRO A 376 -0.29 24.59 14.72
CA PRO A 376 -0.50 23.53 15.71
C PRO A 376 -1.99 23.14 15.75
N THR A 377 -2.28 21.84 15.74
CA THR A 377 -3.64 21.31 15.89
C THR A 377 -4.17 21.71 17.27
N THR A 378 -5.16 22.59 17.29
CA THR A 378 -5.86 23.03 18.51
C THR A 378 -7.29 22.52 18.46
N LEU A 379 -7.78 22.01 19.59
CA LEU A 379 -9.19 21.68 19.76
C LEU A 379 -9.93 22.98 20.09
N ALA A 380 -10.99 23.28 19.37
CA ALA A 380 -11.89 24.39 19.68
C ALA A 380 -12.51 24.16 21.07
N GLU A 381 -12.49 25.21 21.90
CA GLU A 381 -12.98 25.16 23.29
C GLU A 381 -14.49 24.88 23.38
N ASP A 382 -15.24 25.11 22.30
CA ASP A 382 -16.68 24.89 22.19
C ASP A 382 -17.07 23.46 21.77
N GLY A 383 -16.10 22.58 21.54
CA GLY A 383 -16.34 21.20 21.12
C GLY A 383 -16.79 21.04 19.67
N SER A 384 -16.80 22.09 18.85
CA SER A 384 -17.14 22.05 17.41
C SER A 384 -16.05 21.40 16.54
N THR A 385 -14.97 20.92 17.16
CA THR A 385 -13.84 20.36 16.43
C THR A 385 -14.23 19.06 15.74
N ASN A 386 -14.06 19.04 14.42
CA ASN A 386 -14.17 17.80 13.66
C ASN A 386 -13.00 16.86 14.06
N LEU A 387 -13.32 15.83 14.85
CA LEU A 387 -12.32 14.88 15.33
C LEU A 387 -11.67 14.09 14.18
N GLU A 388 -12.36 13.92 13.05
CA GLU A 388 -11.80 13.25 11.89
C GLU A 388 -10.74 14.09 11.20
N GLU A 389 -10.98 15.40 11.13
CA GLU A 389 -9.97 16.37 10.71
C GLU A 389 -8.75 16.32 11.64
N VAL A 390 -8.94 16.30 12.96
CA VAL A 390 -7.83 16.23 13.94
C VAL A 390 -7.04 14.93 13.82
N VAL A 391 -7.73 13.79 13.72
CA VAL A 391 -7.11 12.49 13.52
C VAL A 391 -6.38 12.46 12.18
N GLY A 392 -6.99 12.97 11.12
CA GLY A 392 -6.37 13.17 9.80
C GLY A 392 -5.06 13.96 9.90
N LYS A 393 -5.04 15.08 10.65
CA LYS A 393 -3.83 15.87 10.92
C LYS A 393 -2.75 15.07 11.64
N TRP A 394 -3.12 14.23 12.61
CA TRP A 394 -2.15 13.37 13.28
C TRP A 394 -1.59 12.30 12.32
N PHE A 395 -2.41 11.75 11.43
CA PHE A 395 -1.93 10.86 10.36
C PHE A 395 -0.94 11.54 9.42
N LEU A 396 -1.14 12.83 9.11
CA LEU A 396 -0.22 13.61 8.29
C LEU A 396 1.16 13.80 8.96
N ARG A 397 1.22 13.85 10.30
CA ARG A 397 2.45 14.11 11.07
C ARG A 397 3.23 12.86 11.49
N ALA A 398 2.60 11.68 11.45
CA ALA A 398 3.19 10.44 11.94
C ALA A 398 4.23 9.79 10.99
N TYR A 399 4.44 10.37 9.80
CA TYR A 399 5.39 9.95 8.76
C TYR A 399 5.97 11.18 8.06
#